data_AF-A0A7C9A8N2-F1
#
_entry.id   AF-A0A7C9A8N2-F1
#
_cell.length_a   1.000
_cell.length_b   1.000
_cell.length_c   1.000
_cell.angle_alpha   90.00
_cell.angle_beta   90.00
_cell.angle_gamma   90.00
#
_symmetry.space_group_name_H-M   'P 1'
#
loop_
_entity.id
_entity.type
_entity.pdbx_description
1 polymer ?
#
loop_
_entity_poly.entity_id
_entity_poly.type
_entity_poly.pdbx_seq_one_letter_code
_entity_poly.pdbx_strand_id
1 'polypeptide(L)'
;YVGVAEDPNAIIVAFRGTQEHSIQNWVEDLYWKQLDLKYPDMPDAMVHHGFYDAYHNTMLRPGVINGVKRAKEFFGDLQIFVIGHSMGGAMAAICALDLTVHHNMTNVQVTTYGQPRIGNAVFASY
;
A
#
# COMPACT_ATOMS: atom_id res chain seq x y z
N TYR A 1 1.08 -9.07 5.90
CA TYR A 1 1.12 -9.24 7.37
C TYR A 1 1.66 -7.97 8.00
N VAL A 2 1.43 -7.76 9.29
CA VAL A 2 2.10 -6.73 10.10
C VAL A 2 2.87 -7.45 11.19
N GLY A 3 4.16 -7.16 11.34
CA GLY A 3 5.01 -7.75 12.37
C GLY A 3 6.05 -6.76 12.88
N VAL A 4 6.67 -7.06 14.02
CA VAL A 4 7.79 -6.28 14.56
C VAL A 4 9.05 -7.14 14.42
N ALA A 5 10.10 -6.56 13.85
CA ALA A 5 11.40 -7.20 13.69
C ALA A 5 12.39 -6.56 14.67
N GLU A 6 13.13 -7.38 15.44
CA GLU A 6 14.14 -6.91 16.40
C GLU A 6 15.34 -6.26 15.72
N ASP A 7 15.74 -6.80 14.57
CA ASP A 7 16.72 -6.23 13.64
C ASP A 7 16.02 -6.12 12.28
N PRO A 8 15.72 -4.91 11.76
CA PRO A 8 16.33 -3.61 12.06
C PRO A 8 15.60 -2.75 13.12
N ASN A 9 14.92 -3.35 14.10
CA ASN A 9 14.07 -2.66 15.09
C ASN A 9 12.95 -1.84 14.44
N ALA A 10 12.06 -2.53 13.71
CA ALA A 10 11.06 -1.89 12.86
C ALA A 10 9.74 -2.66 12.77
N ILE A 11 8.67 -1.94 12.44
CA ILE A 11 7.37 -2.52 12.08
C ILE A 11 7.39 -2.83 10.59
N ILE A 12 7.17 -4.09 10.23
CA ILE A 12 7.14 -4.56 8.84
C ILE A 12 5.69 -4.82 8.42
N VAL A 13 5.24 -4.08 7.41
CA VAL A 13 3.97 -4.29 6.71
C VAL A 13 4.26 -4.89 5.34
N ALA A 14 3.93 -6.17 5.14
CA ALA A 14 4.23 -6.86 3.89
C ALA A 14 2.97 -7.25 3.12
N PHE A 15 2.92 -6.87 1.85
CA PHE A 15 1.86 -7.21 0.92
C PHE A 15 2.32 -8.28 -0.07
N ARG A 16 1.55 -9.37 -0.15
CA ARG A 16 1.81 -10.45 -1.09
C ARG A 16 1.44 -10.00 -2.51
N GLY A 17 2.26 -10.38 -3.49
CA GLY A 17 1.87 -10.36 -4.89
C GLY A 17 0.83 -11.44 -5.25
N THR A 18 0.47 -11.49 -6.51
CA THR A 18 -0.40 -12.54 -7.08
C THR A 18 0.33 -13.88 -7.21
N GLN A 19 -0.40 -14.99 -7.19
CA GLN A 19 0.17 -16.32 -7.46
C GLN A 19 0.51 -16.43 -8.95
N GLU A 20 1.61 -17.08 -9.31
CA GLU A 20 2.12 -17.14 -10.70
C GLU A 20 1.06 -17.56 -11.73
N HIS A 21 0.28 -18.62 -11.45
CA HIS A 21 -0.79 -19.09 -12.33
C HIS A 21 -2.00 -18.14 -12.46
N SER A 22 -2.05 -17.07 -11.66
CA SER A 22 -3.13 -16.09 -11.65
C SER A 22 -2.66 -14.69 -12.07
N ILE A 23 -1.35 -14.49 -12.32
CA ILE A 23 -0.82 -13.18 -12.67
C ILE A 23 -1.42 -12.70 -13.99
N GLN A 24 -1.57 -13.54 -15.01
CA GLN A 24 -2.13 -13.11 -16.30
C GLN A 24 -3.58 -12.61 -16.15
N ASN A 25 -4.46 -13.43 -15.59
CA ASN A 25 -5.87 -13.07 -15.39
C ASN A 25 -6.01 -11.80 -14.55
N TRP A 26 -5.20 -11.69 -13.50
CA TRP A 26 -5.22 -10.52 -12.63
C TRP A 26 -4.70 -9.27 -13.32
N VAL A 27 -3.66 -9.40 -14.16
CA VAL A 27 -3.14 -8.30 -14.97
C VAL A 27 -4.21 -7.85 -15.97
N GLU A 28 -4.91 -8.77 -16.62
CA GLU A 28 -6.04 -8.45 -17.52
C GLU A 28 -7.17 -7.73 -16.78
N ASP A 29 -7.60 -8.25 -15.63
CA ASP A 29 -8.61 -7.63 -14.76
C ASP A 29 -8.24 -6.21 -14.34
N LEU A 30 -6.97 -5.96 -14.08
CA LEU A 30 -6.49 -4.62 -13.77
C LEU A 30 -6.34 -3.73 -14.98
N TYR A 31 -5.88 -4.25 -16.12
CA TYR A 31 -5.85 -3.43 -17.33
C TYR A 31 -7.26 -2.94 -17.72
N TRP A 32 -8.31 -3.71 -17.42
CA TRP A 32 -9.69 -3.24 -17.60
C TRP A 32 -10.11 -2.19 -16.55
N LYS A 33 -9.54 -2.20 -15.35
CA LYS A 33 -9.78 -1.17 -14.33
C LYS A 33 -8.89 0.05 -14.60
N GLN A 34 -9.46 1.15 -15.06
CA GLN A 34 -8.67 2.27 -15.57
C GLN A 34 -8.16 3.21 -14.46
N LEU A 35 -7.31 4.17 -14.86
CA LEU A 35 -7.05 5.39 -14.10
C LEU A 35 -8.29 6.29 -14.19
N ASP A 36 -9.35 5.97 -13.47
CA ASP A 36 -10.63 6.71 -13.50
C ASP A 36 -11.04 7.23 -12.11
N LEU A 37 -10.33 6.84 -11.05
CA LEU A 37 -10.61 7.28 -9.69
C LEU A 37 -9.82 8.54 -9.36
N LYS A 38 -10.53 9.63 -9.04
CA LYS A 38 -9.93 10.87 -8.52
C LYS A 38 -9.48 10.63 -7.08
N TYR A 39 -8.21 10.88 -6.80
CA TYR A 39 -7.69 10.76 -5.44
C TYR A 39 -8.32 11.85 -4.55
N PRO A 40 -8.84 11.51 -3.36
CA PRO A 40 -9.49 12.48 -2.47
C PRO A 40 -8.57 13.66 -2.17
N ASP A 41 -9.16 14.87 -2.11
CA ASP A 41 -8.50 16.11 -1.72
C ASP A 41 -7.27 16.51 -2.56
N MET A 42 -7.09 15.89 -3.75
CA MET A 42 -6.02 16.21 -4.67
C MET A 42 -6.54 16.41 -6.10
N PRO A 43 -6.74 17.67 -6.56
CA PRO A 43 -7.21 17.97 -7.91
C PRO A 43 -6.33 17.32 -8.97
N ASP A 44 -6.97 16.77 -10.00
CA ASP A 44 -6.34 16.13 -11.16
C ASP A 44 -5.46 14.90 -10.88
N ALA A 45 -5.27 14.51 -9.62
CA ALA A 45 -4.63 13.25 -9.26
C ALA A 45 -5.59 12.09 -9.54
N MET A 46 -5.12 11.15 -10.36
CA MET A 46 -5.87 9.95 -10.70
C MET A 46 -5.10 8.73 -10.23
N VAL A 47 -5.81 7.81 -9.59
CA VAL A 47 -5.29 6.53 -9.11
C VAL A 47 -6.01 5.39 -9.82
N HIS A 48 -5.31 4.29 -9.99
CA HIS A 48 -5.83 3.10 -10.63
C HIS A 48 -6.84 2.43 -9.70
N HIS A 49 -8.10 2.39 -10.13
CA HIS A 49 -9.23 2.00 -9.31
C HIS A 49 -9.08 0.59 -8.71
N GLY A 50 -8.62 -0.37 -9.51
CA GLY A 50 -8.40 -1.73 -9.00
C GLY A 50 -7.38 -1.85 -7.86
N PHE A 51 -6.29 -1.08 -7.89
CA PHE A 51 -5.31 -1.07 -6.80
C PHE A 51 -5.84 -0.32 -5.58
N TYR A 52 -6.52 0.81 -5.81
CA TYR A 52 -7.13 1.59 -4.75
C TYR A 52 -8.15 0.76 -3.97
N ASP A 53 -9.03 0.04 -4.67
CA ASP A 53 -10.04 -0.85 -4.08
C ASP A 53 -9.43 -2.05 -3.38
N ALA A 54 -8.41 -2.68 -3.98
CA ALA A 54 -7.75 -3.84 -3.38
C ALA A 54 -7.22 -3.52 -1.97
N TYR A 55 -6.77 -2.27 -1.77
CA TYR A 55 -6.40 -1.76 -0.46
C TYR A 55 -7.61 -1.27 0.37
N HIS A 56 -8.39 -0.31 -0.13
CA HIS A 56 -9.41 0.40 0.65
C HIS A 56 -10.70 -0.38 0.92
N ASN A 57 -11.16 -1.18 -0.04
CA ASN A 57 -12.47 -1.82 -0.01
C ASN A 57 -12.40 -3.28 0.47
N THR A 58 -11.42 -3.58 1.32
CA THR A 58 -11.20 -4.92 1.87
C THR A 58 -10.94 -4.85 3.38
N MET A 59 -11.10 -5.97 4.07
CA MET A 59 -10.75 -6.09 5.51
C MET A 59 -9.25 -5.88 5.79
N LEU A 60 -8.43 -5.74 4.74
CA LEU A 60 -6.98 -5.60 4.82
C LEU A 60 -6.59 -4.22 5.35
N ARG A 61 -7.20 -3.12 4.88
CA ARG A 61 -6.89 -1.77 5.40
C ARG A 61 -7.10 -1.68 6.92
N PRO A 62 -8.30 -1.93 7.48
CA PRO A 62 -8.48 -1.83 8.93
C PRO A 62 -7.56 -2.80 9.70
N GLY A 63 -7.31 -4.00 9.17
CA GLY A 63 -6.37 -4.95 9.78
C GLY A 63 -4.93 -4.44 9.84
N VAL A 64 -4.44 -3.84 8.75
CA VAL A 64 -3.08 -3.26 8.69
C VAL A 64 -2.97 -2.06 9.62
N ILE A 65 -3.92 -1.12 9.57
CA ILE A 65 -3.91 0.08 10.42
C ILE A 65 -3.94 -0.30 11.90
N ASN A 66 -4.82 -1.23 12.29
CA ASN A 66 -4.88 -1.69 13.68
C ASN A 66 -3.60 -2.44 14.10
N GLY A 67 -3.02 -3.24 13.21
CA GLY A 67 -1.76 -3.93 13.45
C GLY A 67 -0.61 -2.97 13.70
N VAL A 68 -0.48 -1.93 12.86
CA VAL A 68 0.57 -0.91 13.02
C VAL A 68 0.37 -0.11 14.31
N LYS A 69 -0.86 0.36 14.58
CA LYS A 69 -1.17 1.09 15.83
C LYS A 69 -0.82 0.27 17.07
N ARG A 70 -1.25 -1.00 17.10
CA ARG A 70 -0.94 -1.92 18.19
C ARG A 70 0.57 -2.12 18.34
N ALA A 71 1.29 -2.32 17.24
CA ALA A 71 2.75 -2.45 17.30
C ALA A 71 3.40 -1.18 17.90
N LYS A 72 2.95 0.02 17.54
CA LYS A 72 3.46 1.26 18.14
C LYS A 72 3.13 1.40 19.63
N GLU A 73 1.96 0.95 20.06
CA GLU A 73 1.56 0.94 21.48
C GLU A 73 2.48 0.04 22.32
N PHE A 74 2.87 -1.13 21.80
CA PHE A 74 3.70 -2.09 22.53
C PHE A 74 5.21 -1.84 22.42
N PHE A 75 5.67 -1.32 21.28
CA PHE A 75 7.11 -1.24 20.96
C PHE A 75 7.62 0.18 20.74
N GLY A 76 6.75 1.20 20.82
CA GLY A 76 7.10 2.61 20.64
C GLY A 76 7.06 3.09 19.19
N ASP A 77 7.58 4.29 18.95
CA ASP A 77 7.58 4.93 17.62
C ASP A 77 8.70 4.38 16.72
N LEU A 78 8.58 3.11 16.35
CA LEU A 78 9.51 2.43 15.45
C LEU A 78 9.34 2.85 13.98
N GLN A 79 10.40 2.70 13.19
CA GLN A 79 10.34 2.84 11.74
C GLN A 79 9.32 1.84 11.15
N ILE A 80 8.53 2.28 10.17
CA ILE A 80 7.54 1.44 9.49
C ILE A 80 8.05 1.16 8.08
N PHE A 81 8.38 -0.10 7.80
CA PHE A 81 8.68 -0.56 6.45
C PHE A 81 7.44 -1.16 5.81
N VAL A 82 7.00 -0.57 4.71
CA VAL A 82 5.92 -1.10 3.88
C VAL A 82 6.52 -1.73 2.63
N ILE A 83 6.38 -3.04 2.48
CA ILE A 83 7.04 -3.80 1.42
C ILE A 83 6.04 -4.58 0.57
N GLY A 84 6.35 -4.74 -0.71
CA GLY A 84 5.51 -5.53 -1.61
C GLY A 84 6.13 -5.81 -2.97
N HIS A 85 5.74 -6.95 -3.56
CA HIS A 85 6.17 -7.36 -4.90
C HIS A 85 4.96 -7.45 -5.86
N SER A 86 5.13 -7.05 -7.12
CA SER A 86 4.09 -7.09 -8.16
C SER A 86 2.82 -6.35 -7.69
N MET A 87 1.63 -7.00 -7.68
CA MET A 87 0.41 -6.48 -7.04
C MET A 87 0.66 -5.92 -5.63
N GLY A 88 1.42 -6.66 -4.84
CA GLY A 88 1.72 -6.28 -3.47
C GLY A 88 2.47 -4.95 -3.40
N GLY A 89 3.28 -4.63 -4.42
CA GLY A 89 3.97 -3.34 -4.52
C GLY A 89 2.98 -2.18 -4.69
N ALA A 90 1.96 -2.34 -5.54
CA ALA A 90 0.91 -1.33 -5.69
C ALA A 90 0.15 -1.08 -4.37
N MET A 91 -0.25 -2.15 -3.68
CA MET A 91 -0.91 -2.04 -2.38
C MET A 91 0.02 -1.46 -1.30
N ALA A 92 1.32 -1.79 -1.34
CA ALA A 92 2.33 -1.24 -0.43
C ALA A 92 2.47 0.28 -0.58
N ALA A 93 2.54 0.78 -1.82
CA ALA A 93 2.61 2.22 -2.08
C ALA A 93 1.36 2.96 -1.62
N ILE A 94 0.15 2.43 -1.90
CA ILE A 94 -1.11 3.04 -1.44
C ILE A 94 -1.22 2.99 0.09
N CYS A 95 -0.82 1.87 0.71
CA CYS A 95 -0.80 1.74 2.16
C CYS A 95 0.15 2.74 2.83
N ALA A 96 1.34 2.94 2.27
CA ALA A 96 2.30 3.89 2.80
C ALA A 96 1.73 5.31 2.78
N LEU A 97 1.10 5.71 1.67
CA LEU A 97 0.42 6.99 1.54
C LEU A 97 -0.75 7.15 2.54
N ASP A 98 -1.57 6.11 2.72
CA ASP A 98 -2.69 6.13 3.68
C ASP A 98 -2.19 6.27 5.13
N LEU A 99 -1.12 5.56 5.48
CA LEU A 99 -0.48 5.68 6.80
C LEU A 99 0.01 7.10 7.06
N THR A 100 0.63 7.75 6.08
CA THR A 100 1.16 9.11 6.23
C THR A 100 0.06 10.17 6.23
N VAL A 101 -0.87 10.11 5.27
CA VAL A 101 -1.86 11.19 5.03
C VAL A 101 -3.06 11.09 5.98
N HIS A 102 -3.62 9.89 6.18
CA HIS A 102 -4.86 9.73 6.96
C HIS A 102 -4.61 9.29 8.41
N HIS A 103 -3.43 8.76 8.70
CA HIS A 103 -3.11 8.25 10.04
C HIS A 103 -1.94 8.98 10.71
N ASN A 104 -1.41 10.04 10.09
CA ASN A 104 -0.32 10.86 10.62
C ASN A 104 0.89 10.04 11.10
N MET A 105 1.14 8.89 10.45
CA MET A 105 2.28 8.05 10.80
C MET A 105 3.55 8.67 10.23
N THR A 106 4.47 9.00 11.13
CA THR A 106 5.82 9.42 10.82
C THR A 106 6.72 8.20 10.59
N ASN A 107 7.86 8.37 9.91
CA ASN A 107 8.86 7.32 9.66
C ASN A 107 8.38 6.12 8.84
N VAL A 108 7.52 6.37 7.84
CA VAL A 108 7.08 5.35 6.88
C VAL A 108 8.03 5.31 5.69
N GLN A 109 8.60 4.15 5.41
CA GLN A 109 9.38 3.89 4.22
C GLN A 109 8.73 2.78 3.40
N VAL A 110 8.56 3.03 2.10
CA VAL A 110 8.03 2.03 1.16
C VAL A 110 9.15 1.46 0.29
N THR A 111 9.17 0.14 0.14
CA THR A 111 10.09 -0.56 -0.78
C THR A 111 9.29 -1.54 -1.62
N THR A 112 9.25 -1.33 -2.94
CA THR A 112 8.48 -2.16 -3.86
C THR A 112 9.34 -2.81 -4.92
N TYR A 113 8.93 -4.00 -5.38
CA TYR A 113 9.64 -4.78 -6.38
C TYR A 113 8.69 -5.12 -7.53
N GLY A 114 8.99 -4.68 -8.76
CA GLY A 114 8.13 -4.94 -9.92
C GLY A 114 6.73 -4.32 -9.81
N GLN A 115 6.60 -3.20 -9.10
CA GLN A 115 5.33 -2.50 -8.91
C GLN A 115 4.77 -1.99 -10.26
N PRO A 116 3.48 -2.24 -10.57
CA PRO A 116 2.80 -1.60 -11.70
C PRO A 116 2.52 -0.12 -11.44
N ARG A 117 2.28 0.67 -12.50
CA ARG A 117 1.87 2.08 -12.33
C ARG A 117 0.52 2.14 -11.61
N ILE A 118 0.44 2.95 -10.56
CA ILE A 118 -0.76 3.06 -9.71
C ILE A 118 -1.52 4.37 -9.89
N GLY A 119 -0.97 5.34 -10.62
CA GLY A 119 -1.59 6.66 -10.79
C GLY A 119 -1.00 7.43 -11.97
N ASN A 120 -1.59 8.60 -12.25
CA ASN A 120 -1.08 9.53 -13.24
C ASN A 120 0.12 10.33 -12.71
N ALA A 121 0.71 11.19 -13.55
CA ALA A 121 1.88 11.99 -13.19
C ALA A 121 1.62 12.94 -12.02
N VAL A 122 0.40 13.50 -11.91
CA VAL A 122 0.01 14.37 -10.80
C VAL A 122 0.04 13.59 -9.48
N PHE A 123 -0.58 12.40 -9.44
CA PHE A 123 -0.54 11.52 -8.28
C PHE A 123 0.88 11.08 -7.92
N ALA A 124 1.73 10.80 -8.93
CA ALA A 124 3.11 10.37 -8.71
C ALA A 124 4.02 11.48 -8.16
N SER A 125 3.63 12.75 -8.31
CA SER A 125 4.37 13.91 -7.82
C SER A 125 3.96 14.39 -6.43
N TYR A 126 2.95 13.75 -5.83
CA TYR A 126 2.47 14.02 -4.48
C TYR A 126 3.38 13.40 -3.42
#